data_AF-A0A960SRD6-F1
#
_entry.id   AF-A0A960SRD6-F1
#
_cell.length_a   1.000
_cell.length_b   1.000
_cell.length_c   1.000
_cell.angle_alpha   90.00
_cell.angle_beta   90.00
_cell.angle_gamma   90.00
#
_symmetry.space_group_name_H-M   'P 1'
#
loop_
_entity.id
_entity.type
_entity.pdbx_description
1 polymer ?
#
loop_
_entity_poly.entity_id
_entity_poly.type
_entity_poly.pdbx_seq_one_letter_code
_entity_poly.pdbx_strand_id
1 'polypeptide(L)'
;TQCLALELDPEASLRLQQRHPRIRVINDSAENLGSHLAAHGATRAGSIISGIPWAAMPPTLQETILGGIARLLAPEGRFSTFTYIQSPHTRRGAACATLLERLFGRVERSPMVWRNFPPAFVYHCEQPR
;
A
#
# COMPACT_ATOMS: atom_id res chain seq x y z
N THR A 1 8.23 -17.53 -4.24
CA THR A 1 7.45 -16.43 -3.63
C THR A 1 6.15 -16.30 -4.38
N GLN A 2 5.02 -16.41 -3.70
CA GLN A 2 3.70 -16.14 -4.29
C GLN A 2 3.44 -14.62 -4.26
N CYS A 3 2.84 -14.08 -5.31
CA CYS A 3 2.56 -12.65 -5.44
C CYS A 3 1.11 -12.45 -5.87
N LEU A 4 0.41 -11.61 -5.11
CA LEU A 4 -0.96 -11.19 -5.35
C LEU A 4 -0.96 -9.69 -5.62
N ALA A 5 -1.63 -9.26 -6.68
CA ALA A 5 -1.83 -7.85 -7.01
C ALA A 5 -3.32 -7.54 -7.05
N LEU A 6 -3.72 -6.45 -6.39
CA LEU A 6 -5.08 -5.89 -6.48
C LEU A 6 -4.99 -4.63 -7.34
N GLU A 7 -5.88 -4.54 -8.32
CA GLU A 7 -6.02 -3.39 -9.21
C GLU A 7 -7.51 -3.05 -9.36
N LEU A 8 -7.89 -1.81 -9.10
CA LEU A 8 -9.30 -1.42 -9.09
C LEU A 8 -9.85 -1.23 -10.51
N ASP A 9 -9.05 -0.71 -11.43
CA ASP A 9 -9.48 -0.48 -12.81
C ASP A 9 -9.47 -1.80 -13.62
N PRO A 10 -10.61 -2.23 -14.20
CA PRO A 10 -10.69 -3.50 -14.91
C PRO A 10 -9.74 -3.61 -16.11
N GLU A 11 -9.54 -2.50 -16.82
CA GLU A 11 -8.68 -2.49 -18.01
C GLU A 11 -7.20 -2.58 -17.63
N ALA A 12 -6.77 -1.82 -16.61
CA ALA A 12 -5.44 -1.91 -16.02
C ALA A 12 -5.19 -3.30 -15.43
N SER A 13 -6.17 -3.88 -14.74
CA SER A 13 -6.08 -5.23 -14.18
C SER A 13 -5.85 -6.28 -15.27
N LEU A 14 -6.61 -6.21 -16.37
CA LEU A 14 -6.43 -7.10 -17.52
C LEU A 14 -5.04 -6.94 -18.15
N ARG A 15 -4.60 -5.70 -18.41
CA ARG A 15 -3.27 -5.41 -18.97
C ARG A 15 -2.15 -5.91 -18.06
N LEU A 16 -2.30 -5.72 -16.75
CA LEU A 16 -1.33 -6.17 -15.75
C LEU A 16 -1.23 -7.70 -15.75
N GLN A 17 -2.37 -8.41 -15.80
CA GLN A 17 -2.40 -9.87 -15.85
C GLN A 17 -1.75 -10.43 -17.12
N GLN A 18 -1.99 -9.79 -18.27
CA GLN A 18 -1.37 -10.16 -19.55
C GLN A 18 0.15 -9.93 -19.54
N ARG A 19 0.60 -8.80 -18.99
CA ARG A 19 2.03 -8.45 -18.94
C ARG A 19 2.80 -9.29 -17.92
N HIS A 20 2.15 -9.71 -16.84
CA HIS A 20 2.76 -10.48 -15.75
C HIS A 20 1.98 -11.78 -15.46
N PRO A 21 2.03 -12.78 -16.35
CA PRO A 21 1.24 -14.01 -16.23
C PRO A 21 1.58 -14.87 -15.01
N ARG A 22 2.72 -14.60 -14.35
CA ARG A 22 3.16 -15.30 -13.13
C ARG A 22 2.63 -14.67 -11.84
N ILE A 23 2.01 -13.48 -11.93
CA ILE A 23 1.39 -12.80 -10.79
C ILE A 23 -0.11 -13.05 -10.88
N ARG A 24 -0.74 -13.34 -9.73
CA ARG A 24 -2.19 -13.41 -9.63
C ARG A 24 -2.73 -11.99 -9.50
N VAL A 25 -3.36 -11.49 -10.54
CA VAL A 25 -3.99 -10.17 -10.52
C VAL A 25 -5.48 -10.33 -10.21
N ILE A 26 -5.98 -9.50 -9.30
CA ILE A 26 -7.37 -9.47 -8.85
C ILE A 26 -7.91 -8.07 -9.14
N ASN A 27 -9.03 -8.01 -9.87
CA ASN A 27 -9.73 -6.75 -10.09
C ASN A 27 -10.66 -6.44 -8.91
N ASP A 28 -10.15 -5.76 -7.88
CA ASP A 28 -10.92 -5.42 -6.68
C ASP A 28 -10.25 -4.28 -5.88
N SER A 29 -10.99 -3.67 -4.96
CA SER A 29 -10.50 -2.69 -4.00
C SER A 29 -9.48 -3.28 -3.05
N ALA A 30 -8.45 -2.50 -2.71
CA ALA A 30 -7.46 -2.84 -1.70
C ALA A 30 -8.08 -3.07 -0.29
N GLU A 31 -9.29 -2.56 -0.04
CA GLU A 31 -10.06 -2.85 1.17
C GLU A 31 -10.32 -4.35 1.36
N ASN A 32 -10.43 -5.09 0.25
CA ASN A 32 -10.72 -6.52 0.23
C ASN A 32 -9.46 -7.40 0.29
N LEU A 33 -8.28 -6.81 0.52
CA LEU A 33 -6.99 -7.53 0.55
C LEU A 33 -7.02 -8.75 1.49
N GLY A 34 -7.62 -8.62 2.67
CA GLY A 34 -7.67 -9.71 3.66
C GLY A 34 -8.45 -10.92 3.15
N SER A 35 -9.62 -10.69 2.53
CA SER A 35 -10.46 -11.73 1.95
C SER A 35 -9.72 -12.48 0.84
N HIS A 36 -9.02 -11.74 -0.03
CA HIS A 36 -8.27 -12.34 -1.12
C HIS A 36 -7.03 -13.08 -0.64
N LEU A 37 -6.33 -12.58 0.39
CA LEU A 37 -5.20 -13.28 0.97
C LEU A 37 -5.63 -14.64 1.55
N ALA A 38 -6.73 -14.64 2.32
CA ALA A 38 -7.31 -15.85 2.92
C ALA A 38 -7.78 -16.86 1.86
N ALA A 39 -8.45 -16.39 0.79
CA ALA A 39 -8.88 -17.24 -0.32
C ALA A 39 -7.72 -17.94 -1.06
N HIS A 40 -6.50 -17.40 -0.95
CA HIS A 40 -5.29 -17.98 -1.52
C HIS A 40 -4.43 -18.72 -0.48
N GLY A 41 -5.01 -19.06 0.68
CA GLY A 41 -4.37 -19.91 1.70
C GLY A 41 -3.35 -19.19 2.59
N ALA A 42 -3.34 -17.85 2.59
CA ALA A 42 -2.45 -17.05 3.43
C ALA A 42 -3.25 -16.19 4.42
N THR A 43 -2.79 -16.12 5.66
CA THR A 43 -3.37 -15.23 6.68
C THR A 43 -2.56 -13.95 6.86
N ARG A 44 -1.28 -13.96 6.45
CA ARG A 44 -0.37 -12.82 6.54
C ARG A 44 0.53 -12.70 5.30
N ALA A 45 0.92 -11.47 4.99
CA ALA A 45 1.87 -11.13 3.94
C ALA A 45 3.24 -10.81 4.54
N GLY A 46 4.31 -11.30 3.92
CA GLY A 46 5.68 -10.93 4.29
C GLY A 46 6.08 -9.53 3.80
N SER A 47 5.45 -9.05 2.73
CA SER A 47 5.66 -7.68 2.25
C SER A 47 4.43 -7.19 1.49
N ILE A 48 4.12 -5.90 1.62
CA ILE A 48 3.08 -5.22 0.88
C ILE A 48 3.69 -3.95 0.26
N ILE A 49 3.45 -3.74 -1.03
CA ILE A 49 3.86 -2.53 -1.74
C ILE A 49 2.59 -1.88 -2.28
N SER A 50 2.42 -0.58 -2.05
CA SER A 50 1.25 0.16 -2.54
C SER A 50 1.66 1.41 -3.30
N GLY A 51 0.97 1.65 -4.42
CA GLY A 51 1.10 2.85 -5.23
C GLY A 51 -0.17 3.71 -5.26
N ILE A 52 -1.15 3.42 -4.39
CA ILE A 52 -2.45 4.10 -4.44
C ILE A 52 -2.35 5.54 -3.91
N PRO A 53 -3.15 6.49 -4.43
CA PRO A 53 -3.00 7.91 -4.13
C PRO A 53 -3.60 8.28 -2.77
N TRP A 54 -2.93 7.94 -1.67
CA TRP A 54 -3.43 8.14 -0.30
C TRP A 54 -3.93 9.57 -0.03
N ALA A 55 -3.20 10.59 -0.48
CA ALA A 55 -3.57 11.99 -0.25
C ALA A 55 -4.86 12.41 -0.97
N ALA A 56 -5.31 11.67 -1.97
CA ALA A 56 -6.60 11.89 -2.64
C ALA A 56 -7.77 11.23 -1.88
N MET A 57 -7.49 10.22 -1.04
CA MET A 57 -8.51 9.40 -0.38
C MET A 57 -9.13 10.07 0.85
N PRO A 58 -10.43 9.84 1.14
CA PRO A 58 -11.03 10.19 2.42
C PRO A 58 -10.31 9.52 3.60
N PRO A 59 -10.22 10.17 4.77
CA PRO A 59 -9.55 9.59 5.94
C PRO A 59 -10.07 8.21 6.35
N THR A 60 -11.38 7.99 6.29
CA THR A 60 -12.00 6.70 6.62
C THR A 60 -11.50 5.57 5.70
N LEU A 61 -11.34 5.85 4.41
CA LEU A 61 -10.81 4.88 3.45
C LEU A 61 -9.32 4.60 3.69
N GLN A 62 -8.54 5.63 4.03
CA GLN A 62 -7.15 5.44 4.44
C GLN A 62 -7.05 4.51 5.66
N GLU A 63 -7.90 4.73 6.67
CA GLU A 63 -7.94 3.91 7.89
C GLU A 63 -8.34 2.46 7.62
N THR A 64 -9.36 2.24 6.79
CA THR A 64 -9.76 0.89 6.38
C THR A 64 -8.61 0.14 5.73
N ILE A 65 -7.97 0.74 4.71
CA ILE A 65 -6.95 0.05 3.93
C ILE A 65 -5.66 -0.08 4.75
N LEU A 66 -5.13 0.99 5.36
CA LEU A 66 -3.88 0.93 6.12
C LEU A 66 -4.01 0.07 7.38
N GLY A 67 -5.16 0.14 8.08
CA GLY A 67 -5.44 -0.74 9.20
C GLY A 67 -5.61 -2.20 8.78
N GLY A 68 -6.12 -2.46 7.59
CA GLY A 68 -6.10 -3.79 6.97
C GLY A 68 -4.67 -4.27 6.70
N ILE A 69 -3.86 -3.44 6.04
CA ILE A 69 -2.45 -3.71 5.72
C ILE A 69 -1.65 -4.04 6.99
N ALA A 70 -1.74 -3.21 8.03
CA ALA A 70 -1.03 -3.44 9.29
C ALA A 70 -1.40 -4.79 9.93
N ARG A 71 -2.69 -5.12 10.01
CA ARG A 71 -3.17 -6.39 10.56
C ARG A 71 -2.74 -7.61 9.75
N LEU A 72 -2.67 -7.46 8.42
CA LEU A 72 -2.33 -8.54 7.48
C LEU A 72 -0.83 -8.73 7.29
N LEU A 73 0.03 -7.85 7.79
CA LEU A 73 1.48 -8.07 7.74
C LEU A 73 1.92 -9.11 8.77
N ALA A 74 2.94 -9.89 8.40
CA ALA A 74 3.71 -10.68 9.35
C ALA A 74 4.41 -9.75 10.37
N PRO A 75 4.79 -10.24 11.57
CA PRO A 75 5.53 -9.43 12.55
C PRO A 75 6.81 -8.80 11.97
N GLU A 76 7.53 -9.57 11.15
CA GLU A 76 8.74 -9.11 10.41
C GLU A 76 8.42 -8.55 9.02
N GLY A 77 7.13 -8.34 8.74
CA GLY A 77 6.62 -7.89 7.46
C GLY A 77 6.92 -6.41 7.22
N ARG A 78 7.06 -6.06 5.94
CA ARG A 78 7.37 -4.69 5.52
C ARG A 78 6.26 -4.13 4.65
N PHE A 79 5.91 -2.88 4.90
CA PHE A 79 5.05 -2.10 4.03
C PHE A 79 5.83 -0.97 3.38
N SER A 80 5.61 -0.74 2.08
CA SER A 80 6.19 0.41 1.39
C SER A 80 5.16 1.09 0.51
N THR A 81 5.09 2.41 0.62
CA THR A 81 4.25 3.24 -0.24
C THR A 81 4.95 4.52 -0.61
N PHE A 82 4.82 4.96 -1.85
CA PHE A 82 5.34 6.25 -2.26
C PHE A 82 4.34 7.37 -2.00
N THR A 83 4.85 8.59 -1.91
CA THR A 83 4.04 9.81 -1.94
C THR A 83 4.82 10.95 -2.57
N TYR A 84 4.10 11.94 -3.10
CA TYR A 84 4.73 13.15 -3.62
C TYR A 84 5.06 14.13 -2.50
N ILE A 85 6.10 14.94 -2.69
CA ILE A 85 6.61 15.91 -1.72
C ILE A 85 5.54 16.86 -1.19
N GLN A 86 4.57 17.27 -2.02
CA GLN A 86 3.48 18.15 -1.59
C GLN A 86 2.42 17.46 -0.72
N SER A 87 2.34 16.11 -0.76
CA SER A 87 1.25 15.37 -0.16
C SER A 87 1.17 15.54 1.36
N PRO A 88 2.28 15.44 2.12
CA PRO A 88 2.27 15.71 3.57
C PRO A 88 1.84 17.13 3.97
N HIS A 89 1.84 18.09 3.04
CA HIS A 89 1.38 19.46 3.31
C HIS A 89 -0.14 19.63 3.11
N THR A 90 -0.82 18.60 2.60
CA THR A 90 -2.29 18.58 2.50
C THR A 90 -2.90 17.95 3.76
N ARG A 91 -4.14 18.29 4.10
CA ARG A 91 -4.83 17.68 5.26
C ARG A 91 -4.89 16.15 5.17
N ARG A 92 -5.21 15.62 3.99
CA ARG A 92 -5.36 14.17 3.76
C ARG A 92 -4.02 13.43 3.73
N GLY A 93 -2.97 14.03 3.16
CA GLY A 93 -1.65 13.42 3.17
C GLY A 93 -0.97 13.50 4.54
N ALA A 94 -1.18 14.60 5.29
CA ALA A 94 -0.78 14.68 6.69
C ALA A 94 -1.47 13.62 7.54
N ALA A 95 -2.79 13.44 7.37
CA ALA A 95 -3.54 12.38 8.05
C ALA A 95 -3.00 10.98 7.72
N CYS A 96 -2.66 10.70 6.46
CA CYS A 96 -2.02 9.44 6.06
C CYS A 96 -0.67 9.25 6.78
N ALA A 97 0.20 10.27 6.80
CA ALA A 97 1.48 10.18 7.49
C ALA A 97 1.31 9.90 8.99
N THR A 98 0.41 10.60 9.67
CA THR A 98 0.08 10.33 11.09
C THR A 98 -0.47 8.93 11.30
N LEU A 99 -1.29 8.44 10.37
CA LEU A 99 -1.85 7.09 10.42
C LEU A 99 -0.77 6.01 10.29
N LEU A 100 0.22 6.21 9.42
CA LEU A 100 1.39 5.31 9.33
C LEU A 100 2.14 5.23 10.66
N GLU A 101 2.48 6.37 11.27
CA GLU A 101 3.17 6.43 12.58
C GLU A 101 2.35 5.80 13.72
N ARG A 102 1.02 5.80 13.58
CA ARG A 102 0.11 5.15 14.54
C ARG A 102 0.12 3.64 14.40
N LEU A 103 0.13 3.13 13.17
CA LEU A 103 0.00 1.71 12.84
C LEU A 103 1.32 0.94 12.84
N PHE A 104 2.45 1.62 12.77
CA PHE A 104 3.77 1.00 12.65
C PHE A 104 4.71 1.49 13.75
N GLY A 105 5.54 0.59 14.28
CA GLY A 105 6.58 0.90 15.26
C GLY A 105 7.73 1.70 14.65
N ARG A 106 8.00 1.50 13.35
CA ARG A 106 9.05 2.20 12.62
C ARG A 106 8.54 2.66 11.27
N VAL A 107 8.63 3.97 11.01
CA VAL A 107 8.30 4.59 9.73
C VAL A 107 9.49 5.43 9.29
N GLU A 108 10.14 5.03 8.21
CA GLU A 108 11.28 5.72 7.63
C GLU A 108 10.93 6.30 6.27
N ARG A 109 11.63 7.36 5.88
CA ARG A 109 11.49 7.95 4.54
C ARG A 109 12.74 7.66 3.74
N SER A 110 12.56 7.22 2.50
CA SER A 110 13.65 7.15 1.54
C SER A 110 14.20 8.56 1.25
N PRO A 111 15.41 8.67 0.69
CA PRO A 111 15.82 9.89 0.02
C PRO A 111 14.80 10.33 -1.03
N MET A 112 14.73 11.64 -1.26
CA MET A 112 13.86 12.23 -2.26
C MET A 112 14.31 11.80 -3.67
N VAL A 113 13.37 11.33 -4.49
CA VAL A 113 13.58 10.98 -5.90
C VAL A 113 13.29 12.22 -6.75
N TRP A 114 14.29 13.08 -6.88
CA TRP A 114 14.18 14.34 -7.64
C TRP A 114 13.94 14.15 -9.14
N ARG A 115 14.30 12.99 -9.69
CA ARG A 115 14.07 12.63 -11.11
C ARG A 115 12.63 12.23 -11.40
N ASN A 116 11.79 12.11 -10.37
CA ASN A 116 10.34 12.00 -10.50
C ASN A 116 9.76 13.42 -10.45
N PHE A 117 8.93 13.82 -11.41
CA PHE A 117 8.26 15.13 -11.36
C PHE A 117 6.74 14.93 -11.23
N PRO A 118 6.10 15.42 -10.15
CA PRO A 118 6.72 16.08 -8.98
C PRO A 118 7.62 15.13 -8.16
N PRO A 119 8.61 15.65 -7.41
CA PRO A 119 9.47 14.82 -6.56
C PRO A 119 8.67 13.96 -5.60
N ALA A 120 9.11 12.71 -5.44
CA ALA A 120 8.46 11.74 -4.57
C ALA A 120 9.48 11.07 -3.64
N PHE A 121 8.98 10.53 -2.54
CA PHE A 121 9.74 9.68 -1.63
C PHE A 121 8.88 8.48 -1.21
N VAL A 122 9.52 7.49 -0.59
CA VAL A 122 8.86 6.26 -0.12
C VAL A 122 8.83 6.26 1.39
N TYR A 123 7.69 5.91 1.97
CA TYR A 123 7.59 5.47 3.36
C TYR A 123 7.93 3.98 3.43
N HIS A 124 8.89 3.62 4.27
CA HIS A 124 9.21 2.25 4.66
C HIS A 124 8.68 2.02 6.07
N CYS A 125 7.72 1.11 6.20
CA CYS A 125 7.02 0.84 7.45
C CYS A 125 7.34 -0.59 7.90
N GLU A 126 7.74 -0.74 9.15
CA GLU A 126 8.08 -2.00 9.80
C GLU A 126 7.41 -2.06 11.18
N GLN A 127 7.41 -3.23 11.81
CA GLN A 127 6.84 -3.46 13.14
C GLN A 127 5.35 -3.08 13.19
N PRO A 128 4.48 -3.74 12.40
CA PRO A 128 3.05 -3.50 12.45
C PRO A 128 2.51 -3.69 13.88
N ARG A 129 1.69 -2.75 14.35
CA ARG A 129 1.08 -2.75 15.69
C ARG A 129 -0.27 -3.45 15.71
#